data_AF-A0A067Q5U9-F1
#
_entry.id   AF-A0A067Q5U9-F1
#
_cell.length_a   1.000
_cell.length_b   1.000
_cell.length_c   1.000
_cell.angle_alpha   90.00
_cell.angle_beta   90.00
_cell.angle_gamma   90.00
#
_symmetry.space_group_name_H-M   'P 1'
#
loop_
_entity.id
_entity.type
_entity.pdbx_description
1 polymer ?
#
loop_
_entity_poly.entity_id
_entity_poly.type
_entity_poly.pdbx_seq_one_letter_code
_entity_poly.pdbx_strand_id
1 'polypeptide(L)'
;MTVNHLRVLATRVALEHRLEGVLTDIRQTYEWLNEHLEEANALVNYHQECLFLNVDDASDYASWRWDRASDLYLNSPDEGNRRTVRKFLLPFKELVLVAGGKEIRNPSPPNAPNSDSGDVFTRWRMKFSQMRERRVLTDVIYISNGGTAHHAHRCILLASSDHFERELDFEGDHAGVVRRREMPEYSSSCLENTLNFLYTQELPDLCTDVLLEVLSLSHLWELAQLNLAAQMRLVQPNHLTVGSYDDIRKFAAPYELDATMVTSKCNEFEELNAHLL
;
A
#
# COMPACT_ATOMS: atom_id res chain seq x y z
N MET A 1 14.69 -3.93 51.55
CA MET A 1 15.60 -5.09 51.81
C MET A 1 16.25 -5.60 50.52
N THR A 2 15.58 -5.40 49.38
CA THR A 2 15.89 -5.99 48.07
C THR A 2 17.11 -5.39 47.34
N VAL A 3 17.42 -4.09 47.51
CA VAL A 3 18.65 -3.48 46.93
C VAL A 3 19.93 -4.06 47.54
N ASN A 4 19.96 -4.24 48.86
CA ASN A 4 21.10 -4.88 49.52
C ASN A 4 21.21 -6.36 49.13
N HIS A 5 20.08 -7.03 48.90
CA HIS A 5 20.08 -8.40 48.38
C HIS A 5 20.72 -8.47 46.99
N LEU A 6 20.33 -7.60 46.05
CA LEU A 6 20.95 -7.50 44.74
C LEU A 6 22.47 -7.26 44.83
N ARG A 7 22.90 -6.36 45.72
CA ARG A 7 24.33 -6.09 45.92
C ARG A 7 25.09 -7.32 46.36
N VAL A 8 24.56 -8.08 47.32
CA VAL A 8 25.17 -9.33 47.79
C VAL A 8 25.18 -10.39 46.68
N LEU A 9 24.08 -10.52 45.92
CA LEU A 9 24.00 -11.44 44.79
C LEU A 9 25.06 -11.13 43.73
N ALA A 10 25.14 -9.87 43.27
CA ALA A 10 26.03 -9.45 42.20
C ALA A 10 27.52 -9.45 42.60
N THR A 11 27.84 -8.99 43.82
CA THR A 11 29.24 -8.74 44.23
C THR A 11 29.88 -9.87 45.02
N ARG A 12 29.12 -10.85 45.49
CA ARG A 12 29.64 -11.99 46.27
C ARG A 12 29.16 -13.32 45.70
N VAL A 13 27.86 -13.56 45.71
CA VAL A 13 27.29 -14.89 45.40
C VAL A 13 27.55 -15.29 43.96
N ALA A 14 27.31 -14.41 43.00
CA ALA A 14 27.51 -14.69 41.57
C ALA A 14 29.00 -14.82 41.16
N LEU A 15 29.93 -14.29 41.98
CA LEU A 15 31.36 -14.46 41.76
C LEU A 15 31.85 -15.83 42.25
N GLU A 16 31.28 -16.32 43.35
CA GLU A 16 31.64 -17.59 43.99
C GLU A 16 30.87 -18.78 43.41
N HIS A 17 29.66 -18.54 42.89
CA HIS A 17 28.74 -19.57 42.41
C HIS A 17 28.06 -19.14 41.11
N ARG A 18 28.45 -19.74 39.99
CA ARG A 18 27.80 -19.57 38.69
C ARG A 18 26.87 -20.75 38.40
N LEU A 19 25.73 -20.77 39.09
CA LEU A 19 24.75 -21.86 39.05
C LEU A 19 23.37 -21.34 38.62
N GLU A 20 22.53 -22.24 38.13
CA GLU A 20 21.15 -21.94 37.68
C GLU A 20 20.27 -21.28 38.76
N GLY A 21 20.44 -21.67 40.03
CA GLY A 21 19.73 -21.06 41.14
C GLY A 21 20.06 -19.57 41.31
N VAL A 22 21.32 -19.18 41.10
CA VAL A 22 21.76 -17.78 41.21
C VAL A 22 21.15 -16.93 40.09
N LEU A 23 21.05 -17.47 38.87
CA LEU A 23 20.39 -16.78 37.77
C LEU A 23 18.90 -16.54 38.04
N THR A 24 18.24 -17.52 38.64
CA THR A 24 16.83 -17.43 39.02
C THR A 24 16.62 -16.33 40.07
N ASP A 25 17.46 -16.30 41.10
CA ASP A 25 17.43 -15.26 42.14
C ASP A 25 17.70 -13.87 41.57
N ILE A 26 18.66 -13.73 40.65
CA ILE A 26 18.96 -12.47 39.96
C ILE A 26 17.74 -12.00 39.18
N ARG A 27 17.11 -12.90 38.40
CA ARG A 27 15.94 -12.55 37.58
C ARG A 27 14.77 -12.10 38.45
N GLN A 28 14.45 -12.86 39.50
CA GLN A 28 13.37 -12.49 40.43
C GLN A 28 13.65 -11.16 41.14
N THR A 29 14.92 -10.91 41.50
CA THR A 29 15.33 -9.65 42.12
C THR A 29 15.16 -8.48 41.15
N TYR A 30 15.52 -8.64 39.87
CA TYR A 30 15.28 -7.61 38.85
C TYR A 30 13.81 -7.41 38.54
N GLU A 31 13.03 -8.48 38.39
CA GLU A 31 11.57 -8.41 38.19
C GLU A 31 10.91 -7.61 39.31
N TRP A 32 11.19 -7.97 40.56
CA TRP A 32 10.62 -7.30 41.71
C TRP A 32 11.01 -5.82 41.78
N LEU A 33 12.29 -5.49 41.58
CA LEU A 33 12.77 -4.10 41.60
C LEU A 33 12.21 -3.27 40.43
N ASN A 34 12.01 -3.90 39.26
CA ASN A 34 11.43 -3.25 38.10
C ASN A 34 9.92 -2.99 38.28
N GLU A 35 9.21 -3.81 39.06
CA GLU A 35 7.82 -3.58 39.46
C GLU A 35 7.70 -2.54 40.60
N HIS A 36 8.73 -2.38 41.42
CA HIS A 36 8.76 -1.51 42.61
C HIS A 36 9.81 -0.39 42.47
N LEU A 37 9.68 0.43 41.41
CA LEU A 37 10.69 1.44 41.04
C LEU A 37 10.97 2.48 42.14
N GLU A 38 9.99 2.80 42.98
CA GLU A 38 10.18 3.73 44.11
C GLU A 38 11.26 3.24 45.09
N GLU A 39 11.30 1.93 45.36
CA GLU A 39 12.33 1.30 46.18
C GLU A 39 13.64 1.12 45.41
N ALA A 40 13.55 0.90 44.10
CA ALA A 40 14.70 0.79 43.22
C ALA A 40 15.47 2.11 43.07
N ASN A 41 14.85 3.28 43.34
CA ASN A 41 15.54 4.58 43.32
C ASN A 41 16.78 4.62 44.22
N ALA A 42 16.85 3.81 45.27
CA ALA A 42 18.05 3.69 46.10
C ALA A 42 19.29 3.20 45.31
N LEU A 43 19.10 2.53 44.17
CA LEU A 43 20.18 2.05 43.29
C LEU A 43 20.99 3.19 42.66
N VAL A 44 20.44 4.40 42.56
CA VAL A 44 21.20 5.57 42.06
C VAL A 44 22.44 5.83 42.93
N ASN A 45 22.38 5.52 44.23
CA ASN A 45 23.53 5.67 45.13
C ASN A 45 24.64 4.64 44.85
N TYR A 46 24.34 3.59 44.08
CA TYR A 46 25.24 2.49 43.74
C TYR A 46 25.49 2.38 42.22
N HIS A 47 25.23 3.45 41.47
CA HIS A 47 25.36 3.48 40.00
C HIS A 47 26.78 3.17 39.45
N GLN A 48 27.80 3.19 40.32
CA GLN A 48 29.19 2.83 40.02
C GLN A 48 29.56 1.38 40.38
N GLU A 49 28.65 0.64 41.03
CA GLU A 49 28.85 -0.78 41.32
C GLU A 49 28.40 -1.64 40.13
N CYS A 50 29.10 -2.75 39.89
CA CYS A 50 28.78 -3.71 38.83
C CYS A 50 27.60 -4.60 39.25
N LEU A 51 26.39 -4.05 39.25
CA LEU A 51 25.17 -4.70 39.74
C LEU A 51 24.29 -5.28 38.63
N PHE A 52 24.61 -5.01 37.37
CA PHE A 52 23.77 -5.36 36.23
C PHE A 52 24.42 -6.45 35.39
N LEU A 53 23.85 -7.66 35.38
CA LEU A 53 24.29 -8.77 34.53
C LEU A 53 23.94 -8.44 33.07
N ASN A 54 24.89 -7.92 32.30
CA ASN A 54 24.66 -7.35 30.98
C ASN A 54 25.16 -8.26 29.85
N VAL A 55 24.39 -9.30 29.56
CA VAL A 55 24.71 -10.35 28.58
C VAL A 55 23.54 -10.59 27.62
N ASP A 56 23.83 -11.18 26.45
CA ASP A 56 22.78 -11.54 25.49
C ASP A 56 22.11 -12.87 25.83
N ASP A 57 22.88 -13.84 26.33
CA ASP A 57 22.38 -15.12 26.83
C ASP A 57 22.89 -15.35 28.25
N ALA A 58 21.97 -15.31 29.22
CA ALA A 58 22.31 -15.52 30.63
C ALA A 58 22.48 -17.00 31.01
N SER A 59 22.14 -17.93 30.10
CA SER A 59 22.31 -19.37 30.28
C SER A 59 23.77 -19.80 30.07
N ASP A 60 24.54 -19.00 29.33
CA ASP A 60 25.99 -19.17 29.19
C ASP A 60 26.73 -18.52 30.37
N TYR A 61 26.93 -19.29 31.42
CA TYR A 61 27.65 -18.86 32.64
C TYR A 61 29.08 -18.39 32.39
N ALA A 62 29.74 -18.82 31.31
CA ALA A 62 31.09 -18.38 30.99
C ALA A 62 31.10 -16.91 30.51
N SER A 63 30.02 -16.48 29.86
CA SER A 63 29.85 -15.14 29.29
C SER A 63 29.40 -14.07 30.30
N TRP A 64 29.10 -14.45 31.55
CA TRP A 64 28.58 -13.54 32.56
C TRP A 64 29.48 -12.32 32.79
N ARG A 65 28.93 -11.15 32.46
CA ARG A 65 29.57 -9.86 32.67
C ARG A 65 28.65 -8.95 33.45
N TRP A 66 29.20 -8.32 34.48
CA TRP A 66 28.51 -7.38 35.33
C TRP A 66 28.98 -5.96 35.00
N ASP A 67 28.05 -5.12 34.54
CA ASP A 67 28.31 -3.75 34.17
C ASP A 67 27.71 -2.78 35.21
N ARG A 68 28.25 -1.56 35.26
CA ARG A 68 27.77 -0.47 36.11
C ARG A 68 26.56 0.17 35.46
N ALA A 69 25.57 0.58 36.25
CA ALA A 69 24.41 1.30 35.71
C ALA A 69 24.82 2.53 34.89
N SER A 70 25.80 3.30 35.38
CA SER A 70 26.30 4.52 34.73
C SER A 70 27.01 4.32 33.39
N ASP A 71 27.46 3.10 33.13
CA ASP A 71 28.08 2.70 31.87
C ASP A 71 27.04 2.12 30.90
N LEU A 72 25.80 1.86 31.32
CA LEU A 72 24.75 1.28 30.49
C LEU A 72 23.96 2.33 29.71
N TYR A 73 23.89 2.14 28.40
CA TYR A 73 23.17 2.99 27.46
C TYR A 73 22.16 2.16 26.65
N LEU A 74 20.90 2.58 26.65
CA LEU A 74 19.87 2.09 25.73
C LEU A 74 20.04 2.78 24.37
N ASN A 75 19.81 2.04 23.29
CA ASN A 75 19.85 2.53 21.90
C ASN A 75 21.22 3.13 21.47
N SER A 76 22.32 2.62 22.02
CA SER A 76 23.69 3.04 21.69
C SER A 76 24.53 1.80 21.37
N PRO A 77 25.50 1.85 20.44
CA PRO A 77 26.55 0.83 20.39
C PRO A 77 27.49 0.93 21.61
N ASP A 78 28.29 -0.12 21.82
CA ASP A 78 29.41 -0.10 22.78
C ASP A 78 30.48 0.88 22.27
N GLU A 79 30.79 1.92 23.05
CA GLU A 79 31.79 2.94 22.68
C GLU A 79 32.57 3.43 23.90
N GLY A 80 33.88 3.16 23.93
CA GLY A 80 34.73 3.47 25.07
C GLY A 80 34.25 2.74 26.33
N ASN A 81 33.85 3.51 27.34
CA ASN A 81 33.26 2.97 28.57
C ASN A 81 31.74 2.75 28.47
N ARG A 82 31.07 3.22 27.41
CA ARG A 82 29.64 3.04 27.22
C ARG A 82 29.37 1.61 26.74
N ARG A 83 28.42 0.96 27.38
CA ARG A 83 27.96 -0.39 27.11
C ARG A 83 26.50 -0.35 26.69
N THR A 84 26.17 -0.96 25.56
CA THR A 84 24.77 -1.20 25.21
C THR A 84 24.14 -2.15 26.19
N VAL A 85 22.92 -1.84 26.62
CA VAL A 85 22.06 -2.78 27.32
C VAL A 85 21.81 -3.99 26.41
N ARG A 86 22.22 -5.18 26.88
CA ARG A 86 22.11 -6.46 26.17
C ARG A 86 20.74 -7.10 26.39
N LYS A 87 20.43 -8.12 25.58
CA LYS A 87 19.09 -8.72 25.51
C LYS A 87 18.52 -9.12 26.87
N PHE A 88 19.34 -9.66 27.78
CA PHE A 88 18.89 -10.10 29.10
C PHE A 88 18.32 -8.95 29.95
N LEU A 89 18.88 -7.73 29.83
CA LEU A 89 18.46 -6.57 30.62
C LEU A 89 17.36 -5.73 29.95
N LEU A 90 17.04 -5.97 28.67
CA LEU A 90 16.00 -5.21 27.96
C LEU A 90 14.61 -5.24 28.64
N PRO A 91 14.14 -6.36 29.22
CA PRO A 91 12.88 -6.37 29.98
C PRO A 91 12.91 -5.47 31.23
N PHE A 92 14.11 -5.17 31.76
CA PHE A 92 14.34 -4.38 32.97
C PHE A 92 14.85 -2.97 32.65
N LYS A 93 14.52 -2.43 31.47
CA LYS A 93 15.02 -1.12 31.01
C LYS A 93 14.73 0.02 32.00
N GLU A 94 13.57 0.02 32.64
CA GLU A 94 13.16 1.07 33.57
C GLU A 94 13.99 1.01 34.84
N LEU A 95 14.26 -0.19 35.35
CA LEU A 95 15.18 -0.43 36.46
C LEU A 95 16.59 0.08 36.15
N VAL A 96 17.11 -0.20 34.94
CA VAL A 96 18.43 0.28 34.51
C VAL A 96 18.48 1.82 34.48
N LEU A 97 17.44 2.46 33.95
CA LEU A 97 17.32 3.93 33.91
C LEU A 97 17.28 4.53 35.32
N VAL A 98 16.46 3.97 36.22
CA VAL A 98 16.35 4.41 37.61
C VAL A 98 17.67 4.25 38.37
N ALA A 99 18.45 3.21 38.05
CA ALA A 99 19.76 2.98 38.68
C ALA A 99 20.88 3.90 38.16
N GLY A 100 20.62 4.76 37.17
CA GLY A 100 21.59 5.71 36.60
C GLY A 100 22.06 5.39 35.18
N GLY A 101 21.44 4.41 34.51
CA GLY A 101 21.61 4.19 33.08
C GLY A 101 21.00 5.31 32.24
N LYS A 102 21.38 5.37 30.97
CA LYS A 102 20.97 6.45 30.06
C LYS A 102 20.32 5.91 28.80
N GLU A 103 19.43 6.67 28.20
CA GLU A 103 18.84 6.36 26.89
C GLU A 103 19.31 7.39 25.86
N ILE A 104 19.90 6.92 24.76
CA ILE A 104 20.19 7.80 23.62
C ILE A 104 18.92 7.92 22.78
N ARG A 105 18.39 9.13 22.68
CA ARG A 105 17.29 9.47 21.79
C ARG A 105 17.86 10.06 20.51
N ASN A 106 17.87 9.26 19.44
CA ASN A 106 18.28 9.74 18.13
C ASN A 106 17.18 10.66 17.56
N PRO A 107 17.52 11.84 17.01
CA PRO A 107 16.55 12.64 16.29
C PRO A 107 16.06 11.82 15.08
N SER A 108 14.75 11.73 14.90
CA SER A 108 14.20 11.18 13.66
C SER A 108 14.68 12.07 12.50
N PRO A 109 15.24 11.51 11.42
CA PRO A 109 15.53 12.31 10.24
C PRO A 109 14.23 12.95 9.76
N PRO A 110 14.27 14.19 9.22
CA PRO A 110 13.09 14.73 8.55
C PRO A 110 12.68 13.71 7.49
N ASN A 111 11.41 13.29 7.52
CA ASN A 111 10.86 12.40 6.52
C ASN A 111 11.19 13.03 5.16
N ALA A 112 12.02 12.36 4.35
CA ALA A 112 12.05 12.68 2.94
C ALA A 112 10.59 12.64 2.47
N PRO A 113 10.11 13.63 1.69
CA PRO A 113 8.79 13.53 1.12
C PRO A 113 8.82 12.30 0.23
N ASN A 114 8.38 11.17 0.76
CA ASN A 114 8.00 10.02 -0.01
C ASN A 114 6.89 10.59 -0.89
N SER A 115 7.22 10.95 -2.13
CA SER A 115 6.22 11.33 -3.12
C SER A 115 5.25 10.17 -3.14
N ASP A 116 4.04 10.41 -2.66
CA ASP A 116 2.98 9.42 -2.69
C ASP A 116 2.97 8.86 -4.12
N SER A 117 3.23 7.57 -4.28
CA SER A 117 3.42 6.97 -5.60
C SER A 117 2.18 7.18 -6.46
N GLY A 118 1.01 7.33 -5.84
CA GLY A 118 -0.24 7.75 -6.47
C GLY A 118 -0.18 9.11 -7.16
N ASP A 119 0.55 10.09 -6.62
CA ASP A 119 0.74 11.41 -7.24
C ASP A 119 1.60 11.32 -8.50
N VAL A 120 2.64 10.47 -8.49
CA VAL A 120 3.53 10.29 -9.64
C VAL A 120 2.79 9.68 -10.83
N PHE A 121 2.04 8.59 -10.61
CA PHE A 121 1.28 7.93 -11.69
C PHE A 121 0.16 8.82 -12.22
N THR A 122 -0.53 9.56 -11.35
CA THR A 122 -1.55 10.53 -11.78
C THR A 122 -0.94 11.63 -12.64
N ARG A 123 0.20 12.19 -12.23
CA ARG A 123 0.92 13.17 -13.03
C ARG A 123 1.36 12.63 -14.39
N TRP A 124 1.83 11.39 -14.45
CA TRP A 124 2.23 10.74 -15.71
C TRP A 124 1.04 10.53 -16.64
N ARG A 125 -0.06 10.00 -16.13
CA ARG A 125 -1.33 9.83 -16.86
C ARG A 125 -1.81 11.13 -17.50
N MET A 126 -1.88 12.20 -16.70
CA MET A 126 -2.25 13.52 -17.20
C MET A 126 -1.28 14.05 -18.26
N LYS A 127 0.03 13.79 -18.11
CA LYS A 127 1.02 14.20 -19.09
C LYS A 127 0.86 13.45 -20.42
N PHE A 128 0.61 12.15 -20.39
CA PHE A 128 0.35 11.36 -21.60
C PHE A 128 -0.96 11.78 -22.28
N SER A 129 -2.00 12.14 -21.52
CA SER A 129 -3.26 12.67 -22.08
C SER A 129 -2.99 13.95 -22.88
N GLN A 130 -2.27 14.91 -22.28
CA GLN A 130 -1.89 16.16 -22.96
C GLN A 130 -1.02 15.90 -24.20
N MET A 131 -0.12 14.92 -24.15
CA MET A 131 0.69 14.54 -25.32
C MET A 131 -0.21 14.01 -26.44
N ARG A 132 -1.22 13.20 -26.11
CA ARG A 132 -2.18 12.66 -27.07
C ARG A 132 -2.99 13.76 -27.75
N GLU A 133 -3.56 14.66 -26.96
CA GLU A 133 -4.32 15.82 -27.45
C GLU A 133 -3.48 16.69 -28.40
N ARG A 134 -2.20 16.87 -28.07
CA ARG A 134 -1.23 17.63 -28.89
C ARG A 134 -0.60 16.80 -30.01
N ARG A 135 -0.98 15.52 -30.16
CA ARG A 135 -0.46 14.57 -31.16
C ARG A 135 1.05 14.41 -31.10
N VAL A 136 1.63 14.50 -29.91
CA VAL A 136 3.06 14.34 -29.66
C VAL A 136 3.33 12.85 -29.48
N LEU A 137 4.16 12.25 -30.35
CA LEU A 137 4.55 10.83 -30.31
C LEU A 137 3.38 9.83 -30.47
N THR A 138 2.24 10.27 -31.01
CA THR A 138 1.15 9.34 -31.35
C THR A 138 1.48 8.56 -32.61
N ASP A 139 1.20 7.26 -32.60
CA ASP A 139 1.62 6.27 -33.59
C ASP A 139 0.47 5.32 -34.03
N VAL A 140 -0.72 5.52 -33.45
CA VAL A 140 -1.99 4.90 -33.89
C VAL A 140 -3.07 5.97 -34.04
N ILE A 141 -3.96 5.76 -35.02
CA ILE A 141 -5.14 6.57 -35.27
C ILE A 141 -6.35 5.64 -35.46
N TYR A 142 -7.39 5.83 -34.65
CA TYR A 142 -8.71 5.26 -34.90
C TYR A 142 -9.59 6.30 -35.60
N ILE A 143 -10.38 5.88 -36.59
CA ILE A 143 -11.22 6.77 -37.40
C ILE A 143 -12.68 6.41 -37.13
N SER A 144 -13.43 7.32 -36.53
CA SER A 144 -14.84 7.09 -36.15
C SER A 144 -15.77 7.12 -37.36
N ASN A 145 -17.04 6.78 -37.11
CA ASN A 145 -18.12 7.18 -38.00
C ASN A 145 -18.03 8.70 -38.30
N GLY A 146 -18.17 9.07 -39.58
CA GLY A 146 -17.99 10.45 -40.06
C GLY A 146 -16.53 10.84 -40.35
N GLY A 147 -15.55 9.96 -40.17
CA GLY A 147 -14.16 10.18 -40.58
C GLY A 147 -13.30 10.98 -39.60
N THR A 148 -13.74 11.17 -38.36
CA THR A 148 -12.96 11.88 -37.34
C THR A 148 -11.78 11.03 -36.88
N ALA A 149 -10.57 11.59 -36.90
CA ALA A 149 -9.35 10.92 -36.50
C ALA A 149 -9.05 11.11 -35.00
N HIS A 150 -8.90 9.99 -34.29
CA HIS A 150 -8.57 9.92 -32.87
C HIS A 150 -7.18 9.32 -32.68
N HIS A 151 -6.23 10.14 -32.23
CA HIS A 151 -4.82 9.76 -32.09
C HIS A 151 -4.56 9.05 -30.75
N ALA A 152 -3.63 8.10 -30.73
CA ALA A 152 -3.22 7.37 -29.54
C ALA A 152 -1.74 6.93 -29.60
N HIS A 153 -1.22 6.51 -28.44
CA HIS A 153 0.09 5.87 -28.30
C HIS A 153 -0.09 4.36 -28.14
N ARG A 154 0.58 3.57 -28.98
CA ARG A 154 0.59 2.09 -28.94
C ARG A 154 0.95 1.55 -27.57
N CYS A 155 1.94 2.14 -26.92
CA CYS A 155 2.39 1.69 -25.61
C CYS A 155 1.33 1.85 -24.52
N ILE A 156 0.49 2.90 -24.59
CA ILE A 156 -0.62 3.10 -23.65
C ILE A 156 -1.75 2.12 -23.94
N LEU A 157 -2.07 1.89 -25.22
CA LEU A 157 -3.07 0.90 -25.62
C LEU A 157 -2.66 -0.50 -25.14
N LEU A 158 -1.43 -0.94 -25.44
CA LEU A 158 -0.87 -2.20 -24.96
C LEU A 158 -0.94 -2.37 -23.44
N ALA A 159 -0.54 -1.33 -22.70
CA ALA A 159 -0.59 -1.37 -21.25
C ALA A 159 -2.02 -1.48 -20.69
N SER A 160 -3.05 -1.19 -21.51
CA SER A 160 -4.45 -1.18 -21.10
C SER A 160 -5.18 -2.49 -21.40
N SER A 161 -4.78 -3.23 -22.45
CA SER A 161 -5.43 -4.49 -22.84
C SER A 161 -4.60 -5.31 -23.83
N ASP A 162 -4.60 -6.63 -23.64
CA ASP A 162 -3.98 -7.61 -24.55
C ASP A 162 -4.68 -7.66 -25.91
N HIS A 163 -5.90 -7.14 -26.02
CA HIS A 163 -6.59 -6.95 -27.30
C HIS A 163 -5.70 -6.21 -28.30
N PHE A 164 -5.07 -5.11 -27.86
CA PHE A 164 -4.27 -4.27 -28.74
C PHE A 164 -2.99 -4.94 -29.20
N GLU A 165 -2.46 -5.91 -28.44
CA GLU A 165 -1.31 -6.70 -28.88
C GLU A 165 -1.67 -7.50 -30.15
N ARG A 166 -2.84 -8.16 -30.13
CA ARG A 166 -3.38 -8.91 -31.26
C ARG A 166 -3.80 -7.99 -32.40
N GLU A 167 -4.47 -6.88 -32.10
CA GLU A 167 -5.03 -5.97 -33.10
C GLU A 167 -3.95 -5.19 -33.86
N LEU A 168 -2.89 -4.79 -33.17
CA LEU A 168 -1.83 -3.95 -33.70
C LEU A 168 -0.56 -4.73 -34.03
N ASP A 169 -0.62 -6.07 -34.07
CA ASP A 169 0.41 -6.98 -34.58
C ASP A 169 1.83 -6.49 -34.28
N PHE A 170 2.23 -6.58 -33.00
CA PHE A 170 3.48 -6.01 -32.49
C PHE A 170 4.75 -6.76 -32.91
N GLU A 171 4.60 -7.90 -33.59
CA GLU A 171 5.72 -8.67 -34.12
C GLU A 171 6.33 -7.99 -35.36
N GLY A 172 7.21 -7.00 -35.16
CA GLY A 172 8.12 -6.54 -36.21
C GLY A 172 8.69 -5.12 -36.04
N ASP A 173 9.83 -4.88 -36.69
CA ASP A 173 10.48 -3.57 -36.77
C ASP A 173 9.65 -2.63 -37.65
N HIS A 174 8.79 -1.83 -37.03
CA HIS A 174 7.82 -0.94 -37.70
C HIS A 174 8.13 0.54 -37.45
N ALA A 175 9.42 0.88 -37.37
CA ALA A 175 9.84 2.24 -37.14
C ALA A 175 9.22 3.21 -38.17
N GLY A 176 8.38 4.13 -37.69
CA GLY A 176 7.90 5.30 -38.44
C GLY A 176 6.56 5.18 -39.17
N VAL A 177 5.83 4.05 -39.08
CA VAL A 177 4.51 3.93 -39.71
C VAL A 177 3.39 4.18 -38.69
N VAL A 178 2.62 5.26 -38.89
CA VAL A 178 1.40 5.51 -38.12
C VAL A 178 0.30 4.55 -38.59
N ARG A 179 -0.18 3.67 -37.69
CA ARG A 179 -1.25 2.72 -38.01
C ARG A 179 -2.62 3.41 -37.97
N ARG A 180 -3.47 3.09 -38.94
CA ARG A 180 -4.83 3.60 -39.06
C ARG A 180 -5.85 2.46 -38.98
N ARG A 181 -6.93 2.69 -38.24
CA ARG A 181 -8.01 1.72 -38.02
C ARG A 181 -9.35 2.41 -38.19
N GLU A 182 -10.14 1.91 -39.14
CA GLU A 182 -11.51 2.38 -39.36
C GLU A 182 -12.43 1.71 -38.35
N MET A 183 -13.28 2.51 -37.68
CA MET A 183 -14.25 2.10 -36.66
C MET A 183 -15.61 2.72 -36.99
N PRO A 184 -16.21 2.42 -38.16
CA PRO A 184 -17.43 3.09 -38.63
C PRO A 184 -18.68 2.78 -37.79
N GLU A 185 -18.62 1.76 -36.93
CA GLU A 185 -19.70 1.38 -36.01
C GLU A 185 -19.81 2.32 -34.80
N TYR A 186 -18.75 3.08 -34.50
CA TYR A 186 -18.66 3.89 -33.28
C TYR A 186 -18.65 5.38 -33.60
N SER A 187 -19.39 6.15 -32.79
CA SER A 187 -19.37 7.60 -32.89
C SER A 187 -18.02 8.18 -32.46
N SER A 188 -17.74 9.40 -32.92
CA SER A 188 -16.56 10.16 -32.47
C SER A 188 -16.57 10.38 -30.95
N SER A 189 -17.75 10.53 -30.35
CA SER A 189 -17.90 10.68 -28.89
C SER A 189 -17.51 9.40 -28.16
N CYS A 190 -17.92 8.23 -28.64
CA CYS A 190 -17.53 6.95 -28.03
C CYS A 190 -16.01 6.73 -28.08
N LEU A 191 -15.38 6.91 -29.25
CA LEU A 191 -13.92 6.73 -29.38
C LEU A 191 -13.15 7.72 -28.53
N GLU A 192 -13.54 9.00 -28.53
CA GLU A 192 -12.83 10.01 -27.73
C GLU A 192 -12.92 9.72 -26.23
N ASN A 193 -14.10 9.37 -25.73
CA ASN A 193 -14.29 9.09 -24.31
C ASN A 193 -13.64 7.77 -23.88
N THR A 194 -13.68 6.74 -24.73
CA THR A 194 -12.97 5.48 -24.49
C THR A 194 -11.48 5.72 -24.41
N LEU A 195 -10.90 6.45 -25.37
CA LEU A 195 -9.48 6.78 -25.33
C LEU A 195 -9.16 7.69 -24.14
N ASN A 196 -9.96 8.70 -23.82
CA ASN A 196 -9.78 9.53 -22.61
C ASN A 196 -9.66 8.66 -21.37
N PHE A 197 -10.57 7.70 -21.19
CA PHE A 197 -10.55 6.79 -20.07
C PHE A 197 -9.22 6.01 -19.97
N LEU A 198 -8.65 5.53 -21.07
CA LEU A 198 -7.36 4.83 -21.03
C LEU A 198 -6.22 5.68 -20.45
N TYR A 199 -6.29 7.01 -20.62
CA TYR A 199 -5.27 7.94 -20.16
C TYR A 199 -5.57 8.49 -18.77
N THR A 200 -6.83 8.79 -18.46
CA THR A 200 -7.23 9.51 -17.23
C THR A 200 -7.91 8.61 -16.20
N GLN A 201 -8.37 7.43 -16.59
CA GLN A 201 -9.23 6.53 -15.80
C GLN A 201 -10.54 7.20 -15.35
N GLU A 202 -10.98 8.22 -16.10
CA GLU A 202 -12.21 8.96 -15.82
C GLU A 202 -13.17 8.83 -17.00
N LEU A 203 -14.42 8.44 -16.68
CA LEU A 203 -15.54 8.44 -17.61
C LEU A 203 -16.46 9.61 -17.23
N PRO A 204 -16.64 10.63 -18.09
CA PRO A 204 -17.56 11.73 -17.80
C PRO A 204 -19.02 11.26 -17.88
N ASP A 205 -19.95 12.14 -17.49
CA ASP A 205 -21.38 11.93 -17.73
C ASP A 205 -21.66 12.03 -19.23
N LEU A 206 -22.15 10.94 -19.81
CA LEU A 206 -22.43 10.79 -21.24
C LEU A 206 -23.91 10.44 -21.43
N CYS A 207 -24.48 10.76 -22.60
CA CYS A 207 -25.83 10.31 -22.90
C CYS A 207 -25.88 8.77 -23.05
N THR A 208 -27.08 8.21 -22.89
CA THR A 208 -27.31 6.76 -22.91
C THR A 208 -26.77 6.11 -24.19
N ASP A 209 -27.01 6.69 -25.37
CA ASP A 209 -26.55 6.14 -26.65
C ASP A 209 -25.03 5.99 -26.70
N VAL A 210 -24.29 7.01 -26.24
CA VAL A 210 -22.82 6.97 -26.20
C VAL A 210 -22.35 5.97 -25.14
N LEU A 211 -23.03 5.85 -24.00
CA LEU A 211 -22.70 4.84 -22.98
C LEU A 211 -22.89 3.40 -23.49
N LEU A 212 -23.92 3.15 -24.31
CA LEU A 212 -24.12 1.86 -24.95
C LEU A 212 -23.00 1.56 -25.95
N GLU A 213 -22.61 2.54 -26.78
CA GLU A 213 -21.44 2.39 -27.66
C GLU A 213 -20.15 2.12 -26.87
N VAL A 214 -19.91 2.83 -25.76
CA VAL A 214 -18.76 2.60 -24.88
C VAL A 214 -18.81 1.22 -24.24
N LEU A 215 -19.99 0.74 -23.83
CA LEU A 215 -20.15 -0.62 -23.31
C LEU A 215 -19.76 -1.67 -24.35
N SER A 216 -20.21 -1.49 -25.60
CA SER A 216 -19.84 -2.34 -26.74
C SER A 216 -18.34 -2.32 -27.01
N LEU A 217 -17.77 -1.12 -27.14
CA LEU A 217 -16.36 -0.96 -27.47
C LEU A 217 -15.45 -1.47 -26.36
N SER A 218 -15.81 -1.23 -25.11
CA SER A 218 -15.06 -1.75 -23.96
C SER A 218 -15.11 -3.28 -23.88
N HIS A 219 -16.18 -3.92 -24.33
CA HIS A 219 -16.21 -5.37 -24.48
C HIS A 219 -15.29 -5.83 -25.62
N LEU A 220 -15.39 -5.20 -26.80
CA LEU A 220 -14.53 -5.50 -27.96
C LEU A 220 -13.04 -5.37 -27.65
N TRP A 221 -12.65 -4.27 -26.98
CA TRP A 221 -11.28 -3.98 -26.59
C TRP A 221 -10.86 -4.62 -25.27
N GLU A 222 -11.71 -5.46 -24.66
CA GLU A 222 -11.43 -6.19 -23.42
C GLU A 222 -11.07 -5.27 -22.23
N LEU A 223 -11.68 -4.08 -22.17
CA LEU A 223 -11.45 -3.05 -21.17
C LEU A 223 -12.39 -3.21 -19.96
N ALA A 224 -12.10 -4.19 -19.10
CA ALA A 224 -12.96 -4.57 -17.97
C ALA A 224 -13.37 -3.40 -17.05
N GLN A 225 -12.45 -2.49 -16.72
CA GLN A 225 -12.74 -1.35 -15.83
C GLN A 225 -13.66 -0.32 -16.50
N LEU A 226 -13.44 -0.02 -17.79
CA LEU A 226 -14.31 0.87 -18.54
C LEU A 226 -15.70 0.24 -18.73
N ASN A 227 -15.74 -1.06 -19.00
CA ASN A 227 -16.98 -1.80 -19.14
C ASN A 227 -17.82 -1.71 -17.86
N LEU A 228 -17.21 -1.96 -16.70
CA LEU A 228 -17.87 -1.80 -15.40
C LEU A 228 -18.31 -0.34 -15.15
N ALA A 229 -17.46 0.64 -15.47
CA ALA A 229 -17.81 2.05 -15.31
C ALA A 229 -19.03 2.44 -16.17
N ALA A 230 -19.09 1.99 -17.43
CA ALA A 230 -20.23 2.23 -18.31
C ALA A 230 -21.52 1.58 -17.77
N GLN A 231 -21.45 0.33 -17.29
CA GLN A 231 -22.56 -0.34 -16.63
C GLN A 231 -23.07 0.45 -15.42
N MET A 232 -22.17 0.91 -14.54
CA MET A 232 -22.53 1.69 -13.36
C MET A 232 -23.22 3.00 -13.70
N ARG A 233 -22.89 3.63 -14.83
CA ARG A 233 -23.58 4.84 -15.31
C ARG A 233 -24.95 4.52 -15.90
N LEU A 234 -25.04 3.48 -16.72
CA LEU A 234 -26.29 3.09 -17.39
C LEU A 234 -27.42 2.75 -16.41
N VAL A 235 -27.10 2.21 -15.23
CA VAL A 235 -28.10 1.85 -14.21
C VAL A 235 -28.51 3.02 -13.29
N GLN A 236 -27.95 4.22 -13.51
CA GLN A 236 -28.34 5.39 -12.73
C GLN A 236 -29.75 5.89 -13.13
N PRO A 237 -30.49 6.57 -12.23
CA PRO A 237 -31.88 6.98 -12.47
C PRO A 237 -32.10 7.93 -13.66
N ASN A 238 -31.06 8.62 -14.11
CA ASN A 238 -31.08 9.49 -15.29
C ASN A 238 -30.88 8.72 -16.61
N HIS A 239 -30.43 7.46 -16.55
CA HIS A 239 -30.15 6.62 -17.72
C HIS A 239 -31.11 5.45 -17.83
N LEU A 240 -31.38 4.72 -16.74
CA LEU A 240 -32.38 3.66 -16.71
C LEU A 240 -33.75 4.26 -16.35
N THR A 241 -34.54 4.55 -17.39
CA THR A 241 -35.86 5.16 -17.29
C THR A 241 -36.88 4.31 -18.05
N VAL A 242 -38.18 4.58 -17.86
CA VAL A 242 -39.24 3.91 -18.65
C VAL A 242 -39.01 4.05 -20.16
N GLY A 243 -38.52 5.21 -20.61
CA GLY A 243 -38.28 5.47 -22.04
C GLY A 243 -37.01 4.86 -22.62
N SER A 244 -36.05 4.45 -21.79
CA SER A 244 -34.74 3.92 -22.21
C SER A 244 -34.49 2.47 -21.81
N TYR A 245 -35.36 1.91 -20.97
CA TYR A 245 -35.27 0.55 -20.44
C TYR A 245 -35.15 -0.50 -21.56
N ASP A 246 -36.02 -0.42 -22.57
CA ASP A 246 -36.09 -1.37 -23.67
C ASP A 246 -34.78 -1.40 -24.47
N ASP A 247 -34.24 -0.23 -24.76
CA ASP A 247 -33.01 -0.08 -25.54
C ASP A 247 -31.81 -0.58 -24.76
N ILE A 248 -31.70 -0.23 -23.47
CA ILE A 248 -30.63 -0.71 -22.59
C ILE A 248 -30.69 -2.24 -22.47
N ARG A 249 -31.88 -2.81 -22.26
CA ARG A 249 -32.06 -4.26 -22.11
C ARG A 249 -31.75 -5.02 -23.39
N LYS A 250 -32.24 -4.55 -24.54
CA LYS A 250 -31.95 -5.16 -25.86
C LYS A 250 -30.46 -5.08 -26.19
N PHE A 251 -29.82 -3.95 -25.88
CA PHE A 251 -28.41 -3.76 -26.16
C PHE A 251 -27.52 -4.65 -25.28
N ALA A 252 -27.88 -4.90 -24.03
CA ALA A 252 -27.09 -5.74 -23.12
C ALA A 252 -27.19 -7.25 -23.44
N ALA A 253 -28.25 -7.71 -24.10
CA ALA A 253 -28.53 -9.13 -24.33
C ALA A 253 -27.48 -9.93 -25.13
N PRO A 254 -26.87 -9.42 -26.23
CA PRO A 254 -25.94 -10.20 -27.06
C PRO A 254 -24.59 -10.50 -26.40
N TYR A 255 -24.25 -9.79 -25.34
CA TYR A 255 -22.94 -9.87 -24.71
C TYR A 255 -22.83 -11.02 -23.67
N GLU A 256 -23.80 -11.95 -23.65
CA GLU A 256 -23.96 -13.02 -22.63
C GLU A 256 -23.82 -12.48 -21.20
N LEU A 257 -24.31 -11.26 -20.98
CA LEU A 257 -24.21 -10.51 -19.74
C LEU A 257 -25.27 -10.93 -18.73
N ASP A 258 -25.66 -12.21 -18.72
CA ASP A 258 -26.69 -12.76 -17.83
C ASP A 258 -26.33 -12.61 -16.34
N ALA A 259 -25.07 -12.29 -16.04
CA ALA A 259 -24.57 -11.97 -14.69
C ALA A 259 -23.98 -10.56 -14.55
N THR A 260 -24.41 -9.59 -15.36
CA THR A 260 -23.97 -8.19 -15.20
C THR A 260 -24.86 -7.34 -14.31
N MET A 261 -24.28 -6.24 -13.84
CA MET A 261 -25.01 -5.21 -13.10
C MET A 261 -26.18 -4.65 -13.90
N VAL A 262 -26.01 -4.44 -15.22
CA VAL A 262 -27.07 -3.90 -16.09
C VAL A 262 -28.25 -4.86 -16.17
N THR A 263 -28.02 -6.14 -16.50
CA THR A 263 -29.10 -7.13 -16.60
C THR A 263 -29.85 -7.28 -15.27
N SER A 264 -29.11 -7.40 -14.16
CA SER A 264 -29.72 -7.47 -12.83
C SER A 264 -30.57 -6.24 -12.50
N LYS A 265 -30.10 -5.04 -12.84
CA LYS A 265 -30.83 -3.80 -12.56
C LYS A 265 -31.99 -3.57 -13.52
N CYS A 266 -31.91 -4.02 -14.77
CA CYS A 266 -33.05 -4.04 -15.67
C CYS A 266 -34.16 -4.97 -15.14
N ASN A 267 -33.84 -6.16 -14.63
CA ASN A 267 -34.84 -7.05 -14.04
C ASN A 267 -35.52 -6.42 -12.80
N GLU A 268 -34.74 -5.84 -11.89
CA GLU A 268 -35.29 -5.12 -10.72
C GLU A 268 -36.16 -3.93 -11.15
N PHE A 269 -35.74 -3.19 -12.17
CA PHE A 269 -36.51 -2.08 -12.71
C PHE A 269 -37.84 -2.54 -13.33
N GLU A 270 -37.84 -3.67 -14.05
CA GLU A 270 -39.05 -4.28 -14.61
C GLU A 270 -40.03 -4.71 -13.52
N GLU A 271 -39.55 -5.41 -12.49
CA GLU A 271 -40.38 -5.84 -11.35
C GLU A 271 -41.07 -4.67 -10.64
N LEU A 272 -40.33 -3.57 -10.43
CA LEU A 272 -40.85 -2.38 -9.75
C LEU A 272 -41.79 -1.54 -10.63
N ASN A 273 -41.60 -1.55 -11.95
CA ASN A 273 -42.29 -0.65 -12.89
C ASN A 273 -43.16 -1.37 -13.92
N ALA A 274 -43.51 -2.64 -13.69
CA ALA A 274 -44.32 -3.46 -14.61
C ALA A 274 -45.68 -2.86 -15.02
N HIS A 275 -46.17 -1.84 -14.30
CA HIS A 275 -47.40 -1.12 -14.62
C HIS A 275 -47.18 0.09 -15.57
N LEU A 276 -45.94 0.45 -15.85
CA LEU A 276 -45.50 1.59 -16.66
C LEU A 276 -44.71 1.19 -17.90
N LEU A 277 -44.22 -0.04 -17.94
CA LEU A 277 -43.49 -0.68 -19.04
C LEU A 277 -44.45 -1.49 -19.91
#